data_AF-A0A537FQ00-F1
#
_entry.id   AF-A0A537FQ00-F1
#
_cell.length_a   1.000
_cell.length_b   1.000
_cell.length_c   1.000
_cell.angle_alpha   90.00
_cell.angle_beta   90.00
_cell.angle_gamma   90.00
#
_symmetry.space_group_name_H-M   'P 1'
#
loop_
_entity.id
_entity.type
_entity.pdbx_description
1 polymer ?
#
loop_
_entity_poly.entity_id
_entity_poly.type
_entity_poly.pdbx_seq_one_letter_code
_entity_poly.pdbx_strand_id
1 'polypeptide(L)' 'MREVSLRPLTKEDSPMVTSFIQDQWGSNRVVSKGRMFDPSELEGFAAVADEKVVGLVTFRVERDECEVVTLN' A
#
# COMPACT_ATOMS: atom_id res chain seq x y z
N MET A 1 11.52 -18.59 10.98
CA MET A 1 10.51 -17.79 10.26
C MET A 1 10.27 -16.57 11.11
N ARG A 2 10.39 -15.34 10.57
CA ARG A 2 10.11 -14.14 11.37
C ARG A 2 8.61 -14.01 11.55
N GLU A 3 8.18 -13.55 12.73
CA GLU A 3 6.77 -13.25 12.97
C GLU A 3 6.39 -12.01 12.17
N VAL A 4 5.34 -12.12 11.38
CA VAL A 4 4.80 -11.03 10.55
C VAL A 4 3.42 -10.71 11.08
N SER A 5 3.18 -9.44 11.39
CA SER A 5 1.85 -8.93 11.76
C SER A 5 1.30 -8.06 10.64
N LEU A 6 -0.02 -8.06 10.47
CA LEU A 6 -0.72 -7.18 9.55
C LEU A 6 -1.44 -6.09 10.35
N ARG A 7 -1.34 -4.85 9.88
CA ARG A 7 -2.14 -3.74 10.41
C ARG A 7 -2.71 -2.89 9.27
N PRO A 8 -3.91 -2.31 9.44
CA PRO A 8 -4.44 -1.35 8.48
C PRO A 8 -3.52 -0.12 8.39
N LEU A 9 -3.51 0.51 7.22
CA LEU A 9 -2.89 1.81 7.02
C LEU A 9 -3.75 2.91 7.66
N THR A 10 -3.09 3.93 8.18
CA THR A 10 -3.73 5.17 8.62
C THR A 10 -3.18 6.35 7.81
N LYS A 11 -3.76 7.54 7.97
CA LYS A 11 -3.29 8.73 7.24
C LYS A 11 -1.85 9.11 7.61
N GLU A 12 -1.44 8.80 8.82
CA GLU A 12 -0.08 9.00 9.33
C GLU A 12 0.96 8.16 8.59
N ASP A 13 0.53 7.07 7.92
CA ASP A 13 1.41 6.20 7.14
C ASP A 13 1.72 6.75 5.74
N SER A 14 1.07 7.83 5.28
CA SER A 14 1.22 8.35 3.90
C SER A 14 2.70 8.60 3.50
N PRO A 15 3.57 9.21 4.34
CA PRO A 15 4.99 9.33 4.01
C PRO A 15 5.70 7.99 3.85
N MET A 16 5.37 7.00 4.70
CA MET A 16 5.95 5.66 4.63
C MET A 16 5.50 4.94 3.36
N VAL A 17 4.21 4.99 3.02
CA VAL A 17 3.67 4.41 1.78
C VAL A 17 4.32 5.03 0.56
N THR A 18 4.44 6.36 0.53
CA THR A 18 5.09 7.09 -0.56
C THR A 18 6.53 6.61 -0.77
N SER A 19 7.32 6.54 0.30
CA SER A 19 8.70 6.06 0.24
C SER A 19 8.75 4.61 -0.23
N PHE A 20 7.95 3.73 0.36
CA PHE A 20 7.94 2.30 0.04
C PHE A 20 7.62 2.04 -1.44
N ILE A 21 6.60 2.71 -1.96
CA ILE A 21 6.21 2.57 -3.38
C ILE A 21 7.27 3.19 -4.31
N GLN A 22 7.86 4.33 -3.95
CA GLN A 22 8.95 4.91 -4.75
C GLN A 22 10.19 4.03 -4.76
N ASP A 23 10.55 3.44 -3.63
CA ASP A 23 11.72 2.55 -3.51
C ASP A 23 11.56 1.29 -4.35
N GLN A 24 10.33 0.74 -4.42
CA GLN A 24 10.05 -0.49 -5.17
C GLN A 24 9.76 -0.20 -6.66
N TRP A 25 9.00 0.86 -6.99
CA TRP A 25 8.40 1.08 -8.32
C TRP A 25 8.88 2.38 -9.01
N GLY A 26 9.74 3.17 -8.35
CA GLY A 26 10.35 4.38 -8.89
C GLY A 26 9.45 5.63 -8.96
N SER A 27 8.18 5.51 -8.57
CA SER A 27 7.18 6.58 -8.61
C SER A 27 6.03 6.28 -7.66
N ASN A 28 5.51 7.29 -6.96
CA ASN A 28 4.29 7.16 -6.15
C ASN A 28 2.99 7.30 -6.97
N ARG A 29 3.08 7.34 -8.30
CA ARG A 29 1.91 7.34 -9.20
C ARG A 29 1.79 5.98 -9.85
N VAL A 30 0.65 5.33 -9.65
CA VAL A 30 0.33 4.01 -10.19
C VAL A 30 -0.86 4.12 -11.13
N VAL A 31 -0.84 3.41 -12.26
CA VAL A 31 -1.98 3.34 -13.18
C VAL A 31 -2.56 1.93 -13.14
N SER A 32 -3.83 1.82 -12.77
CA SER A 32 -4.59 0.56 -12.79
C SER A 32 -5.96 0.82 -13.44
N LYS A 33 -6.41 -0.12 -14.28
CA LYS A 33 -7.69 -0.04 -15.02
C LYS A 33 -7.93 1.32 -15.70
N GLY A 34 -6.88 1.92 -16.29
CA GLY A 34 -6.96 3.20 -16.99
C GLY A 34 -7.09 4.44 -16.09
N ARG A 35 -6.90 4.29 -14.77
CA ARG A 35 -6.97 5.36 -13.78
C ARG A 35 -5.63 5.53 -13.08
N MET A 36 -5.26 6.77 -12.78
CA MET A 36 -4.08 7.09 -11.99
C MET A 36 -4.45 7.18 -10.51
N PHE A 37 -3.61 6.60 -9.66
CA PHE A 37 -3.75 6.58 -8.21
C PHE A 37 -2.46 7.04 -7.53
N ASP A 38 -2.62 7.68 -6.38
CA ASP A 38 -1.58 7.82 -5.37
C ASP A 38 -1.84 6.76 -4.28
N PRO A 39 -1.01 5.71 -4.16
CA PRO A 39 -1.22 4.66 -3.16
C PRO A 39 -1.22 5.16 -1.71
N SER A 40 -0.61 6.31 -1.42
CA SER A 40 -0.58 6.87 -0.06
C SER A 40 -1.92 7.45 0.38
N GLU A 41 -2.86 7.63 -0.56
CA GLU A 41 -4.23 8.08 -0.31
C GLU A 41 -5.25 6.93 -0.26
N LEU A 42 -4.80 5.69 -0.47
CA LEU A 42 -5.66 4.51 -0.53
C LEU A 42 -5.72 3.76 0.80
N GLU A 43 -6.79 3.00 0.98
CA GLU A 43 -6.88 2.00 2.03
C GLU A 43 -5.88 0.87 1.77
N GLY A 44 -5.45 0.18 2.82
CA GLY A 44 -4.44 -0.85 2.68
C GLY A 44 -4.05 -1.51 3.98
N PHE A 45 -3.12 -2.45 3.86
CA PHE A 45 -2.47 -3.09 4.99
C PHE A 45 -0.96 -3.07 4.80
N ALA A 46 -0.25 -2.84 5.91
CA ALA A 46 1.19 -3.03 6.01
C ALA A 46 1.48 -4.38 6.69
N ALA A 47 2.40 -5.14 6.12
CA ALA A 47 3.02 -6.28 6.79
C ALA A 47 4.25 -5.81 7.56
N VAL A 48 4.30 -6.08 8.86
CA VAL A 48 5.35 -5.61 9.76
C VAL A 48 6.10 -6.79 10.37
N ALA A 49 7.42 -6.78 10.24
CA ALA A 49 8.35 -7.70 10.89
C ALA A 49 9.54 -6.92 11.45
N ASP A 50 9.95 -7.22 12.68
CA ASP A 50 11.03 -6.50 13.38
C ASP A 50 10.86 -4.97 13.34
N GLU A 51 9.64 -4.49 13.59
CA GLU A 51 9.23 -3.06 13.53
C GLU A 51 9.38 -2.38 12.15
N LYS A 52 9.66 -3.16 11.10
CA LYS A 52 9.81 -2.67 9.73
C LYS A 52 8.65 -3.13 8.87
N VAL A 53 8.20 -2.22 8.00
CA VAL A 53 7.27 -2.59 6.93
C VAL A 53 8.04 -3.43 5.91
N VAL A 54 7.60 -4.66 5.71
CA VAL A 54 8.22 -5.65 4.81
C VAL A 54 7.32 -6.03 3.63
N GLY A 55 6.09 -5.51 3.61
CA GLY A 55 5.15 -5.72 2.53
C GLY A 55 3.99 -4.72 2.62
N LEU A 56 3.36 -4.47 1.50
CA LEU A 56 2.32 -3.45 1.38
C LEU A 56 1.27 -3.87 0.35
N VAL A 57 0.01 -3.75 0.73
CA VAL A 57 -1.11 -3.80 -0.21
C VAL A 57 -1.93 -2.53 -0.09
N THR A 58 -2.24 -1.89 -1.21
CA THR A 58 -3.22 -0.81 -1.27
C THR A 58 -4.36 -1.19 -2.18
N PHE A 59 -5.57 -0.80 -1.80
CA PHE A 59 -6.78 -1.16 -2.51
C PHE A 59 -7.81 -0.04 -2.43
N ARG A 60 -8.79 -0.14 -3.31
CA ARG A 60 -9.97 0.72 -3.31
C ARG A 60 -11.21 -0.15 -3.36
N VAL A 61 -12.14 0.09 -2.43
CA VAL A 61 -13.46 -0.52 -2.46
C VAL A 61 -14.44 0.47 -3.07
N GLU A 62 -15.13 0.05 -4.12
CA GLU A 62 -16.21 0.83 -4.74
C GLU A 62 -17.42 -0.09 -4.92
N ARG A 63 -18.49 0.19 -4.16
CA ARG A 63 -19.70 -0.63 -4.09
C ARG A 63 -19.38 -2.07 -3.66
N ASP A 64 -19.56 -3.04 -4.55
CA ASP A 64 -19.35 -4.48 -4.37
C ASP A 64 -18.03 -4.96 -4.98
N GLU A 65 -17.21 -4.05 -5.52
CA GLU A 65 -15.89 -4.37 -6.08
C GLU A 65 -14.76 -3.91 -5.16
N CYS A 66 -13.73 -4.76 -5.04
CA CYS A 66 -12.45 -4.42 -4.45
C CYS A 66 -11.37 -4.49 -5.54
N GLU A 67 -10.69 -3.37 -5.77
CA GLU A 67 -9.55 -3.29 -6.66
C GLU A 67 -8.27 -3.21 -5.84
N VAL A 68 -7.42 -4.23 -5.95
CA VAL A 68 -6.03 -4.15 -5.46
C VAL A 68 -5.25 -3.29 -6.46
N VAL A 69 -4.77 -2.14 -6.00
CA VAL A 69 -4.05 -1.16 -6.82
C VAL A 69 -2.54 -1.42 -6.77
N THR A 70 -2.00 -1.77 -5.60
CA THR A 70 -0.60 -2.18 -5.44
C THR A 70 -0.47 -3.39 -4.53
N LEU A 71 0.51 -4.25 -4.80
CA LEU A 71 0.88 -5.39 -3.96
C LEU A 71 2.40 -5.62 -4.06
N ASN A 72 3.07 -5.67 -2.91
CA ASN A 72 4.51 -5.85 -2.77
C ASN A 72 4.86 -6.76 -1.60
#